data_AF-A0A7S4VEE1-F1
#
_entry.id   AF-A0A7S4VEE1-F1
#
_cell.length_a   1.000
_cell.length_b   1.000
_cell.length_c   1.000
_cell.angle_alpha   90.00
_cell.angle_beta   90.00
_cell.angle_gamma   90.00
#
_symmetry.space_group_name_H-M   'P 1'
#
loop_
_entity.id
_entity.type
_entity.pdbx_description
1 polymer ?
#
loop_
_entity_poly.entity_id
_entity_poly.type
_entity_poly.pdbx_seq_one_letter_code
_entity_poly.pdbx_strand_id
1 'polypeptide(L)'
;MTYGLQRGMLLVVAVIIMAYVSGRYADYLLGGVMGDYIGGTICVTEVYLLSIIALMSLCQEHILLVSSQFLDICNTFIEATNDTATTTAQAVTMASKLLIENESIFAVVKFLTVITFTAVYRTNVGYPPLPLRKTVTSKGEMDQKQTSLNESTAATSKSKNENNKEEKDNEEQPSNELEAALIDPQQNFTQRYDAVRLYLDSLAKPVGSLGSMEDWASRITALQRTTKPKADNAVCLIFAADHGVAKDESDGGANCSAYPQAVSRKVLEGLDHGIAGASVLSKCNDVSLRVIDVGLADGACHYEWSGNVVHSSRYKIRGGTKNFCKGSAMTEEQVGNCLLAGREETRGFIDEVGASVVIFGEVGIGNTTTSSALIAALTGMDAESLCGSGASTTRDGVNRDIVSKKISIIKNAMQHHDPSSIKGKPLQALGAVGGAEIAAIVGGILEASERDIPVLVDGFIVTTAVMIACQIDPSVCRVLLFATQSTEKGQIVALQTIGEIATSNNIPAPSKPALSMNLRMGEATGALAAISLVRSACAVMSDLAALTDVLGLEMKSC
;
A
#
# COMPACT_ATOMS: atom_id res chain seq x y z
N MET A 1 -31.74 38.20 -22.17
CA MET A 1 -30.93 39.11 -21.34
C MET A 1 -31.56 39.14 -19.94
N THR A 2 -31.06 38.49 -18.88
CA THR A 2 -29.83 38.76 -18.11
C THR A 2 -29.44 37.55 -17.20
N TYR A 3 -29.64 36.31 -17.66
CA TYR A 3 -29.31 35.11 -16.84
C TYR A 3 -28.03 34.36 -17.24
N GLY A 4 -27.35 34.75 -18.32
CA GLY A 4 -26.17 34.03 -18.83
C GLY A 4 -24.86 34.36 -18.12
N LEU A 5 -24.49 35.65 -18.06
CA LEU A 5 -23.16 36.06 -17.59
C LEU A 5 -22.97 35.87 -16.08
N GLN A 6 -23.96 36.27 -15.27
CA GLN A 6 -23.88 36.14 -13.80
C GLN A 6 -23.87 34.67 -13.35
N ARG A 7 -24.68 33.81 -13.97
CA ARG A 7 -24.66 32.37 -13.67
C ARG A 7 -23.38 31.71 -14.18
N GLY A 8 -22.86 32.13 -15.34
CA GLY A 8 -21.56 31.68 -15.85
C GLY A 8 -20.41 32.06 -14.91
N MET A 9 -20.37 33.29 -14.42
CA MET A 9 -19.36 33.74 -13.44
C MET A 9 -19.50 32.97 -12.11
N LEU A 10 -20.72 32.75 -11.62
CA LEU A 10 -20.96 31.97 -10.41
C LEU A 10 -20.51 30.51 -10.57
N LEU A 11 -20.74 29.92 -11.75
CA LEU A 11 -20.30 28.57 -12.08
C LEU A 11 -18.77 28.49 -12.13
N VAL A 12 -18.10 29.45 -12.77
CA VAL A 12 -16.63 29.52 -12.83
C VAL A 12 -16.03 29.64 -11.43
N VAL A 13 -16.59 30.50 -10.58
CA VAL A 13 -16.12 30.64 -9.19
C VAL A 13 -16.35 29.35 -8.39
N ALA A 14 -17.52 28.72 -8.53
CA ALA A 14 -17.81 27.45 -7.86
C ALA A 14 -16.88 26.32 -8.31
N VAL A 15 -16.56 26.24 -9.61
CA VAL A 15 -15.63 25.26 -10.17
C VAL A 15 -14.19 25.53 -9.70
N ILE A 16 -13.72 26.78 -9.69
CA ILE A 16 -12.39 27.13 -9.16
C ILE A 16 -12.25 26.73 -7.69
N ILE A 17 -13.30 26.95 -6.89
CA ILE A 17 -13.32 26.55 -5.48
C ILE A 17 -13.28 25.03 -5.35
N MET A 18 -14.10 24.30 -6.13
CA MET A 18 -14.14 22.83 -6.10
C MET A 18 -12.84 22.20 -6.60
N ALA A 19 -12.19 22.78 -7.61
CA ALA A 19 -10.89 22.36 -8.11
C ALA A 19 -9.78 22.62 -7.09
N TYR A 20 -9.79 23.77 -6.40
CA TYR A 20 -8.85 24.06 -5.33
C TYR A 20 -9.02 23.10 -4.14
N VAL A 21 -10.28 22.83 -3.74
CA VAL A 21 -10.59 21.86 -2.68
C VAL A 21 -10.18 20.45 -3.09
N SER A 22 -10.47 20.03 -4.32
CA SER A 22 -10.13 18.69 -4.83
C SER A 22 -8.63 18.50 -5.01
N GLY A 23 -7.91 19.52 -5.49
CA GLY A 23 -6.44 19.51 -5.59
C GLY A 23 -5.79 19.43 -4.21
N ARG A 24 -6.28 20.20 -3.23
CA ARG A 24 -5.80 20.11 -1.83
C ARG A 24 -6.16 18.77 -1.18
N TYR A 25 -7.32 18.20 -1.50
CA TYR A 25 -7.76 16.89 -1.02
C TYR A 25 -6.92 15.76 -1.62
N ALA A 26 -6.64 15.81 -2.93
CA ALA A 26 -5.81 14.84 -3.63
C ALA A 26 -4.33 14.92 -3.18
N ASP A 27 -3.78 16.11 -3.00
CA ASP A 27 -2.45 16.33 -2.42
C ASP A 27 -2.37 15.78 -0.98
N TYR A 28 -3.41 16.02 -0.18
CA TYR A 28 -3.51 15.50 1.19
C TYR A 28 -3.64 13.96 1.26
N LEU A 29 -4.36 13.33 0.33
CA LEU A 29 -4.62 11.88 0.34
C LEU A 29 -3.55 11.03 -0.35
N LEU A 30 -3.00 11.52 -1.47
CA LEU A 30 -2.17 10.71 -2.35
C LEU A 30 -0.69 11.09 -2.29
N GLY A 31 -0.38 12.37 -2.08
CA GLY A 31 0.98 12.90 -2.04
C GLY A 31 1.76 12.77 -3.37
N GLY A 32 2.58 13.77 -3.68
CA GLY A 32 3.51 13.72 -4.82
C GLY A 32 2.85 13.77 -6.21
N VAL A 33 3.63 13.36 -7.23
CA VAL A 33 3.39 13.60 -8.66
C VAL A 33 2.03 13.07 -9.18
N MET A 34 1.47 12.04 -8.55
CA MET A 34 0.16 11.48 -8.91
C MET A 34 -1.01 12.41 -8.54
N GLY A 35 -0.91 13.15 -7.42
CA GLY A 35 -1.89 14.14 -7.02
C GLY A 35 -1.94 15.32 -7.99
N ASP A 36 -0.77 15.76 -8.45
CA ASP A 36 -0.64 16.82 -9.45
C ASP A 36 -1.22 16.42 -10.82
N TYR A 37 -1.03 15.17 -11.23
CA TYR A 37 -1.53 14.65 -12.51
C TYR A 37 -3.06 14.54 -12.54
N ILE A 38 -3.66 14.04 -11.46
CA ILE A 38 -5.13 13.92 -11.33
C ILE A 38 -5.76 15.31 -11.21
N GLY A 39 -5.16 16.21 -10.42
CA GLY A 39 -5.59 17.61 -10.34
C GLY A 39 -5.54 18.32 -11.70
N GLY A 40 -4.47 18.11 -12.47
CA GLY A 40 -4.34 18.64 -13.83
C GLY A 40 -5.38 18.09 -14.80
N THR A 41 -5.67 16.79 -14.74
CA THR A 41 -6.65 16.13 -15.64
C THR A 41 -8.08 16.61 -15.38
N ILE A 42 -8.44 16.84 -14.12
CA ILE A 42 -9.74 17.41 -13.73
C ILE A 42 -9.85 18.85 -14.26
N CYS A 43 -8.83 19.69 -14.05
CA CYS A 43 -8.81 21.06 -14.57
C CYS A 43 -8.97 21.13 -16.10
N VAL A 44 -8.30 20.25 -16.85
CA VAL A 44 -8.41 20.23 -18.33
C VAL A 44 -9.79 19.80 -18.78
N THR A 45 -10.38 18.79 -18.14
CA THR A 45 -11.74 18.30 -18.44
C THR A 45 -12.79 19.37 -18.13
N GLU A 46 -12.60 20.13 -17.05
CA GLU A 46 -13.48 21.24 -16.66
C GLU A 46 -13.39 22.43 -17.62
N VAL A 47 -12.19 22.82 -18.07
CA VAL A 47 -12.02 23.87 -19.09
C VAL A 47 -12.68 23.45 -20.41
N TYR A 48 -12.58 22.17 -20.78
CA TYR A 48 -13.23 21.63 -21.98
C TYR A 48 -14.76 21.69 -21.88
N LEU A 49 -15.35 21.27 -20.75
CA LEU A 49 -16.80 21.36 -20.50
C LEU A 49 -17.30 22.80 -20.42
N LEU A 50 -16.57 23.70 -19.76
CA LEU A 50 -16.90 25.13 -19.69
C LEU A 50 -16.83 25.79 -21.07
N SER A 51 -15.88 25.39 -21.91
CA SER A 51 -15.79 25.86 -23.29
C SER A 51 -17.00 25.42 -24.11
N ILE A 52 -17.43 24.16 -23.98
CA ILE A 52 -18.63 23.63 -24.65
C ILE A 52 -19.88 24.39 -24.18
N ILE A 53 -20.06 24.59 -22.88
CA ILE A 53 -21.23 25.26 -22.31
C ILE A 53 -21.27 26.75 -22.70
N ALA A 54 -20.13 27.43 -22.69
CA ALA A 54 -20.03 28.82 -23.15
C ALA A 54 -20.32 28.93 -24.65
N LEU A 55 -19.79 28.02 -25.47
CA LEU A 55 -20.03 27.96 -26.90
C LEU A 55 -21.48 27.61 -27.23
N MET A 56 -22.15 26.76 -26.47
CA MET A 56 -23.58 26.44 -26.67
C MET A 56 -24.47 27.68 -26.56
N SER A 57 -24.14 28.62 -25.68
CA SER A 57 -24.89 29.88 -25.53
C SER A 57 -24.67 30.88 -26.68
N LEU A 58 -23.47 30.89 -27.29
CA LEU A 58 -23.19 31.67 -28.50
C LEU A 58 -23.77 31.01 -29.76
N CYS A 59 -23.73 29.68 -29.85
CA CYS A 59 -24.17 28.96 -31.04
C CYS A 59 -25.68 29.03 -31.27
N GLN A 60 -26.51 29.31 -30.26
CA GLN A 60 -27.97 29.29 -30.45
C GLN A 60 -28.50 30.46 -31.29
N GLU A 61 -27.95 31.66 -31.14
CA GLU A 61 -28.29 32.82 -32.01
C GLU A 61 -27.66 32.68 -33.40
N HIS A 62 -26.44 32.15 -33.49
CA HIS A 62 -25.76 31.96 -34.77
C HIS A 62 -26.36 30.80 -35.59
N ILE A 63 -26.84 29.72 -34.97
CA ILE A 63 -27.50 28.61 -35.67
C ILE A 63 -28.82 29.06 -36.28
N LEU A 64 -29.61 29.90 -35.57
CA LEU A 64 -30.85 30.45 -36.11
C LEU A 64 -30.60 31.42 -37.28
N LEU A 65 -29.59 32.29 -37.17
CA LEU A 65 -29.22 33.23 -38.23
C LEU A 65 -28.65 32.51 -39.46
N VAL A 66 -27.77 31.52 -39.26
CA VAL A 66 -27.19 30.71 -40.35
C VAL A 66 -28.27 29.84 -41.01
N SER A 67 -29.21 29.29 -40.23
CA SER A 67 -30.31 28.49 -40.78
C SER A 67 -31.30 29.35 -41.59
N SER A 68 -31.61 30.58 -41.15
CA SER A 68 -32.50 31.47 -41.90
C SER A 68 -31.84 31.97 -43.19
N GLN A 69 -30.56 32.34 -43.13
CA GLN A 69 -29.80 32.74 -44.31
C GLN A 69 -29.65 31.57 -45.29
N PHE A 70 -29.38 30.36 -44.81
CA PHE A 70 -29.29 29.16 -45.64
C PHE A 70 -30.61 28.83 -46.36
N LEU A 71 -31.75 29.02 -45.69
CA LEU A 71 -33.08 28.84 -46.29
C LEU A 71 -33.39 29.88 -47.39
N ASP A 72 -33.06 31.16 -47.17
CA ASP A 72 -33.19 32.20 -48.21
C ASP A 72 -32.29 31.90 -49.42
N ILE A 73 -31.09 31.38 -49.18
CA ILE A 73 -30.15 30.98 -50.23
C ILE A 73 -30.69 29.79 -51.02
N CYS A 74 -31.20 28.75 -50.36
CA CYS A 74 -31.81 27.61 -51.06
C CYS A 74 -33.00 28.04 -51.92
N ASN A 75 -33.83 28.98 -51.46
CA ASN A 75 -34.94 29.52 -52.25
C ASN A 75 -34.44 30.31 -53.47
N THR A 76 -33.40 31.13 -53.30
CA THR A 76 -32.78 31.87 -54.41
C THR A 76 -32.09 30.92 -55.42
N PHE A 77 -31.58 29.79 -54.94
CA PHE A 77 -30.94 28.73 -55.75
C PHE A 77 -31.96 27.93 -56.59
N ILE A 78 -33.20 27.78 -56.08
CA ILE A 78 -34.30 27.11 -56.78
C ILE A 78 -34.85 27.98 -57.92
N GLU A 79 -34.83 29.31 -57.79
CA GLU A 79 -35.31 30.23 -58.82
C GLU A 79 -34.29 30.49 -59.95
N ALA A 80 -33.00 30.29 -59.71
CA ALA A 80 -31.93 30.55 -60.67
C ALA A 80 -31.52 29.30 -61.48
N THR A 81 -32.46 28.63 -62.14
CA THR A 81 -32.14 27.55 -63.08
C THR A 81 -31.75 28.13 -64.44
N ASN A 82 -30.43 28.27 -64.73
CA ASN A 82 -29.79 27.99 -66.04
C ASN A 82 -28.37 28.57 -66.25
N ASP A 83 -27.66 29.07 -65.24
CA ASP A 83 -26.26 29.50 -65.44
C ASP A 83 -25.34 29.15 -64.25
N THR A 84 -24.56 28.08 -64.43
CA THR A 84 -23.66 27.48 -63.42
C THR A 84 -22.41 28.31 -63.09
N ALA A 85 -21.98 29.21 -63.97
CA ALA A 85 -20.77 30.03 -63.73
C ALA A 85 -21.04 31.13 -62.70
N THR A 86 -22.21 31.75 -62.79
CA THR A 86 -22.64 32.85 -61.92
C THR A 86 -22.94 32.35 -60.50
N THR A 87 -23.47 31.13 -60.37
CA THR A 87 -23.76 30.48 -59.07
C THR A 87 -22.50 30.18 -58.26
N THR A 88 -21.42 29.77 -58.93
CA THR A 88 -20.16 29.38 -58.26
C THR A 88 -19.43 30.62 -57.73
N ALA A 89 -19.42 31.72 -58.49
CA ALA A 89 -18.83 32.98 -58.07
C ALA A 89 -19.56 33.62 -56.87
N GLN A 90 -20.89 33.50 -56.83
CA GLN A 90 -21.70 33.98 -55.70
C GLN A 90 -21.47 33.15 -54.44
N ALA A 91 -21.38 31.82 -54.54
CA ALA A 91 -21.08 30.94 -53.40
C ALA A 91 -19.70 31.22 -52.77
N VAL A 92 -18.68 31.47 -53.59
CA VAL A 92 -17.31 31.79 -53.12
C VAL A 92 -17.24 33.18 -52.47
N THR A 93 -17.93 34.17 -53.04
CA THR A 93 -18.01 35.53 -52.45
C THR A 93 -18.79 35.56 -51.14
N MET A 94 -19.69 34.60 -50.94
CA MET A 94 -20.48 34.45 -49.72
C MET A 94 -19.72 33.71 -48.62
N ALA A 95 -18.98 32.65 -48.97
CA ALA A 95 -18.11 31.93 -48.05
C ALA A 95 -16.99 32.83 -47.48
N SER A 96 -16.45 33.73 -48.31
CA SER A 96 -15.46 34.71 -47.87
C SER A 96 -16.06 35.76 -46.92
N LYS A 97 -17.30 36.22 -47.12
CA LYS A 97 -17.99 37.12 -46.17
C LYS A 97 -18.25 36.47 -44.81
N LEU A 98 -18.71 35.21 -44.78
CA LEU A 98 -18.92 34.45 -43.55
C LEU A 98 -17.64 34.23 -42.73
N LEU A 99 -16.49 34.09 -43.41
CA LEU A 99 -15.17 33.92 -42.79
C LEU A 99 -14.52 35.23 -42.34
N ILE A 100 -14.82 36.36 -43.00
CA ILE A 100 -14.22 37.67 -42.70
C ILE A 100 -14.99 38.43 -41.61
N GLU A 101 -16.31 38.26 -41.49
CA GLU A 101 -17.13 39.03 -40.55
C GLU A 101 -17.20 38.43 -39.12
N ASN A 102 -16.63 37.25 -38.87
CA ASN A 102 -16.66 36.57 -37.56
C ASN A 102 -15.30 36.57 -36.84
N GLU A 103 -14.89 37.74 -36.30
CA GLU A 103 -13.70 37.86 -35.44
C GLU A 103 -13.70 36.90 -34.25
N SER A 104 -14.89 36.53 -33.75
CA SER A 104 -15.08 35.66 -32.58
C SER A 104 -14.56 34.23 -32.79
N ILE A 105 -14.69 33.68 -34.00
CA ILE A 105 -14.20 32.33 -34.33
C ILE A 105 -12.67 32.34 -34.41
N PHE A 106 -12.10 33.41 -34.95
CA PHE A 106 -10.64 33.60 -35.02
C PHE A 106 -10.03 33.84 -33.63
N ALA A 107 -10.75 34.51 -32.73
CA ALA A 107 -10.35 34.72 -31.34
C ALA A 107 -10.34 33.41 -30.53
N VAL A 108 -11.31 32.53 -30.73
CA VAL A 108 -11.36 31.20 -30.07
C VAL A 108 -10.22 30.31 -30.54
N VAL A 109 -9.91 30.29 -31.84
CA VAL A 109 -8.76 29.52 -32.36
C VAL A 109 -7.44 30.09 -31.85
N LYS A 110 -7.27 31.42 -31.80
CA LYS A 110 -6.08 32.05 -31.19
C LYS A 110 -5.97 31.74 -29.69
N PHE A 111 -7.07 31.80 -28.95
CA PHE A 111 -7.10 31.53 -27.51
C PHE A 111 -6.73 30.07 -27.19
N LEU A 112 -7.29 29.12 -27.95
CA LEU A 112 -6.95 27.69 -27.83
C LEU A 112 -5.49 27.42 -28.21
N THR A 113 -4.97 28.09 -29.25
CA THR A 113 -3.57 27.96 -29.65
C THR A 113 -2.63 28.51 -28.58
N VAL A 114 -2.94 29.67 -27.99
CA VAL A 114 -2.13 30.28 -26.91
C VAL A 114 -2.16 29.44 -25.64
N ILE A 115 -3.31 28.88 -25.24
CA ILE A 115 -3.40 28.00 -24.06
C ILE A 115 -2.60 26.71 -24.27
N THR A 116 -2.74 26.09 -25.43
CA THR A 116 -2.01 24.85 -25.75
C THR A 116 -0.51 25.11 -25.77
N PHE A 117 -0.08 26.24 -26.32
CA PHE A 117 1.34 26.63 -26.32
C PHE A 117 1.85 27.00 -24.92
N THR A 118 1.04 27.65 -24.09
CA THR A 118 1.42 28.04 -22.70
C THR A 118 1.47 26.83 -21.77
N ALA A 119 0.58 25.85 -21.95
CA ALA A 119 0.59 24.59 -21.22
C ALA A 119 1.84 23.75 -21.57
N VAL A 120 2.17 23.65 -22.86
CA VAL A 120 3.39 22.95 -23.35
C VAL A 120 4.67 23.68 -22.95
N TYR A 121 4.67 25.02 -22.91
CA TYR A 121 5.82 25.81 -22.46
C TYR A 121 6.04 25.70 -20.94
N ARG A 122 4.97 25.61 -20.15
CA ARG A 122 5.07 25.38 -18.68
C ARG A 122 5.59 23.99 -18.31
N THR A 123 5.38 22.99 -19.15
CA THR A 123 5.93 21.65 -18.92
C THR A 123 7.39 21.49 -19.37
N ASN A 124 7.89 22.36 -20.25
CA ASN A 124 9.24 22.22 -20.84
C ASN A 124 10.28 23.28 -20.40
N VAL A 125 9.90 24.34 -19.69
CA VAL A 125 10.86 25.31 -19.16
C VAL A 125 10.85 25.24 -17.63
N GLY A 126 11.82 24.50 -17.09
CA GLY A 126 12.03 24.35 -15.65
C GLY A 126 12.11 25.70 -14.94
N TYR A 127 11.33 25.85 -13.88
CA TYR A 127 11.43 27.02 -13.01
C TYR A 127 12.68 26.90 -12.11
N PRO A 128 13.41 28.02 -11.89
CA PRO A 128 14.47 28.10 -10.89
C PRO A 128 13.89 27.94 -9.46
N PRO A 129 14.71 27.53 -8.48
CA PRO A 129 14.21 27.21 -7.14
C PRO A 129 13.67 28.47 -6.46
N LEU A 130 12.43 28.40 -5.98
CA LEU A 130 11.85 29.42 -5.10
C LEU A 130 12.12 29.07 -3.62
N PRO A 131 12.24 30.09 -2.75
CA PRO A 131 13.03 30.00 -1.53
C PRO A 131 12.37 29.19 -0.41
N LEU A 132 13.21 28.48 0.35
CA LEU A 132 12.88 27.72 1.55
C LEU A 132 11.94 28.50 2.48
N ARG A 133 10.80 27.88 2.79
CA ARG A 133 9.83 28.37 3.78
C ARG A 133 10.46 28.28 5.16
N LYS A 134 10.60 29.44 5.81
CA LYS A 134 11.08 29.60 7.19
C LYS A 134 10.36 28.63 8.13
N THR A 135 11.17 27.81 8.80
CA THR A 135 10.86 27.15 10.07
C THR A 135 10.30 28.18 11.06
N VAL A 136 9.14 27.86 11.63
CA VAL A 136 8.65 28.49 12.86
C VAL A 136 9.66 28.17 13.95
N THR A 137 10.58 29.10 14.20
CA THR A 137 11.42 29.08 15.39
C THR A 137 10.65 29.75 16.51
N SER A 138 10.45 29.00 17.58
CA SER A 138 10.10 29.51 18.89
C SER A 138 11.13 30.57 19.30
N LYS A 139 10.72 31.84 19.37
CA LYS A 139 11.47 32.85 20.10
C LYS A 139 11.21 32.66 21.59
N GLY A 140 12.24 32.18 22.27
CA GLY A 140 12.40 32.18 23.71
C GLY A 140 13.90 32.14 24.03
N GLU A 141 14.48 33.33 24.11
CA GLU A 141 15.67 33.69 24.91
C GLU A 141 17.11 33.46 24.37
N MET A 142 17.90 34.50 24.65
CA MET A 142 19.36 34.64 24.73
C MET A 142 20.17 35.01 23.47
N ASP A 143 20.22 36.33 23.34
CA ASP A 143 21.33 37.18 22.93
C ASP A 143 22.78 36.70 23.17
N GLN A 144 23.67 37.29 22.35
CA GLN A 144 25.12 37.49 22.48
C GLN A 144 26.11 36.39 22.03
N LYS A 145 26.75 36.71 20.89
CA LYS A 145 28.16 36.52 20.48
C LYS A 145 28.23 35.88 19.10
N GLN A 146 28.64 36.64 18.09
CA GLN A 146 29.95 36.52 17.44
C GLN A 146 29.98 37.37 16.17
N THR A 147 30.43 38.62 16.29
CA THR A 147 30.97 39.39 15.19
C THR A 147 32.48 39.32 15.30
N SER A 148 33.12 38.52 14.46
CA SER A 148 34.47 38.80 13.94
C SER A 148 34.88 37.77 12.89
N LEU A 149 35.61 38.27 11.89
CA LEU A 149 36.49 37.55 10.96
C LEU A 149 35.87 37.13 9.63
N ASN A 150 35.85 38.08 8.71
CA ASN A 150 36.32 37.86 7.35
C ASN A 150 37.13 39.11 6.93
N GLU A 151 38.43 38.96 6.75
CA GLU A 151 39.19 39.59 5.65
C GLU A 151 40.68 39.22 5.71
N SER A 152 41.29 39.18 4.51
CA SER A 152 42.67 38.79 4.17
C SER A 152 42.84 37.26 4.07
N THR A 153 43.31 36.68 2.97
CA THR A 153 44.27 37.16 1.98
C THR A 153 44.15 36.35 0.69
N ALA A 154 44.33 37.02 -0.45
CA ALA A 154 44.67 36.42 -1.74
C ALA A 154 46.08 36.88 -2.15
N ALA A 155 46.76 36.02 -2.94
CA ALA A 155 48.14 36.10 -3.45
C ALA A 155 49.21 35.61 -2.44
N THR A 156 50.14 34.70 -2.76
CA THR A 156 51.05 34.75 -3.91
C THR A 156 51.75 33.39 -4.17
N SER A 157 51.74 32.97 -5.44
CA SER A 157 52.79 32.27 -6.23
C SER A 157 53.64 31.07 -5.71
N LYS A 158 53.56 30.01 -6.56
CA LYS A 158 54.66 29.24 -7.19
C LYS A 158 55.49 28.26 -6.34
N SER A 159 55.43 26.98 -6.75
CA SER A 159 56.56 26.18 -7.26
C SER A 159 56.54 24.72 -6.74
N LYS A 160 56.13 23.76 -7.58
CA LYS A 160 56.99 22.67 -8.11
C LYS A 160 56.16 21.59 -8.81
N ASN A 161 56.62 21.30 -10.02
CA ASN A 161 56.20 20.21 -10.90
C ASN A 161 56.77 18.85 -10.41
N GLU A 162 56.07 17.79 -10.85
CA GLU A 162 56.55 16.45 -11.21
C GLU A 162 56.77 15.36 -10.13
N ASN A 163 56.30 14.15 -10.50
CA ASN A 163 56.32 12.81 -9.85
C ASN A 163 55.17 12.56 -8.86
N ASN A 164 54.26 11.59 -8.99
CA ASN A 164 54.06 10.38 -9.82
C ASN A 164 52.52 10.21 -9.94
N LYS A 165 51.89 10.00 -11.11
CA LYS A 165 51.66 8.69 -11.76
C LYS A 165 51.71 7.48 -10.80
N GLU A 166 50.83 7.45 -9.81
CA GLU A 166 50.40 6.23 -9.08
C GLU A 166 49.20 6.61 -8.19
N GLU A 167 48.08 6.99 -8.81
CA GLU A 167 46.81 7.23 -8.10
C GLU A 167 45.64 6.94 -9.06
N LYS A 168 45.73 5.78 -9.72
CA LYS A 168 44.59 5.10 -10.34
C LYS A 168 44.59 3.70 -9.74
N ASP A 169 43.43 3.25 -9.30
CA ASP A 169 43.10 1.89 -8.82
C ASP A 169 42.95 1.70 -7.30
N ASN A 170 42.39 2.68 -6.59
CA ASN A 170 41.79 2.46 -5.25
C ASN A 170 40.45 3.23 -5.08
N GLU A 171 39.61 3.26 -6.12
CA GLU A 171 38.17 3.42 -5.86
C GLU A 171 37.69 2.02 -5.44
N GLU A 172 37.52 1.81 -4.13
CA GLU A 172 36.88 0.59 -3.62
C GLU A 172 35.52 0.45 -4.31
N GLN A 173 35.30 -0.68 -5.00
CA GLN A 173 34.04 -0.91 -5.69
C GLN A 173 32.88 -0.88 -4.66
N PRO A 174 31.74 -0.23 -4.96
CA PRO A 174 30.60 -0.11 -4.03
C PRO A 174 30.12 -1.44 -3.44
N SER A 175 30.35 -2.55 -4.14
CA SER A 175 30.07 -3.90 -3.67
C SER A 175 30.94 -4.33 -2.48
N ASN A 176 32.22 -3.94 -2.47
CA ASN A 176 33.18 -4.34 -1.42
C ASN A 176 32.89 -3.61 -0.11
N GLU A 177 32.54 -2.31 -0.19
CA GLU A 177 32.11 -1.53 0.98
C GLU A 177 30.84 -2.10 1.59
N LEU A 178 29.86 -2.49 0.76
CA LEU A 178 28.63 -3.11 1.23
C LEU A 178 28.90 -4.46 1.91
N GLU A 179 29.74 -5.32 1.31
CA GLU A 179 30.09 -6.61 1.92
C GLU A 179 30.71 -6.43 3.30
N ALA A 180 31.62 -5.46 3.46
CA ALA A 180 32.21 -5.12 4.75
C ALA A 180 31.16 -4.65 5.76
N ALA A 181 30.23 -3.77 5.36
CA ALA A 181 29.15 -3.28 6.22
C ALA A 181 28.18 -4.40 6.65
N LEU A 182 27.88 -5.36 5.77
CA LEU A 182 26.96 -6.46 6.08
C LEU A 182 27.52 -7.44 7.12
N ILE A 183 28.81 -7.77 7.04
CA ILE A 183 29.44 -8.74 7.93
C ILE A 183 29.95 -8.14 9.24
N ASP A 184 30.07 -6.81 9.32
CA ASP A 184 30.54 -6.12 10.53
C ASP A 184 29.59 -6.38 11.72
N PRO A 185 30.06 -7.03 12.81
CA PRO A 185 29.24 -7.33 13.98
C PRO A 185 28.84 -6.08 14.77
N GLN A 186 29.52 -4.94 14.57
CA GLN A 186 29.18 -3.67 15.23
C GLN A 186 27.98 -2.98 14.57
N GLN A 187 27.70 -3.28 13.30
CA GLN A 187 26.54 -2.71 12.61
C GLN A 187 25.25 -3.33 13.13
N ASN A 188 24.29 -2.49 13.48
CA ASN A 188 22.92 -2.92 13.73
C ASN A 188 22.14 -3.11 12.42
N PHE A 189 20.91 -3.63 12.52
CA PHE A 189 20.06 -3.85 11.36
C PHE A 189 19.83 -2.57 10.53
N THR A 190 19.53 -1.43 11.17
CA THR A 190 19.25 -0.17 10.49
C THR A 190 20.44 0.31 9.68
N GLN A 191 21.64 0.23 10.24
CA GLN A 191 22.86 0.62 9.52
C GLN A 191 23.14 -0.28 8.32
N ARG A 192 22.95 -1.61 8.45
CA ARG A 192 23.05 -2.54 7.32
C ARG A 192 21.99 -2.22 6.25
N TYR A 193 20.75 -1.98 6.67
CA TYR A 193 19.66 -1.61 5.77
C TYR A 193 19.98 -0.32 4.99
N ASP A 194 20.49 0.71 5.65
CA ASP A 194 20.86 1.98 5.02
C ASP A 194 22.04 1.81 4.04
N ALA A 195 23.03 0.98 4.38
CA ALA A 195 24.12 0.63 3.46
C ALA A 195 23.60 -0.08 2.20
N VAL A 196 22.65 -1.01 2.34
CA VAL A 196 22.02 -1.68 1.19
C VAL A 196 21.23 -0.68 0.33
N ARG A 197 20.52 0.28 0.96
CA ARG A 197 19.82 1.35 0.22
C ARG A 197 20.76 2.20 -0.62
N LEU A 198 21.90 2.61 -0.04
CA LEU A 198 22.92 3.36 -0.78
C LEU A 198 23.47 2.56 -1.96
N TYR A 199 23.70 1.26 -1.77
CA TYR A 199 24.12 0.39 -2.86
C TYR A 199 23.04 0.27 -3.96
N LEU A 200 21.78 0.06 -3.59
CA LEU A 200 20.66 0.00 -4.54
C LEU A 200 20.51 1.28 -5.37
N ASP A 201 20.88 2.44 -4.83
CA ASP A 201 20.88 3.73 -5.54
C ASP A 201 21.98 3.84 -6.59
N SER A 202 23.05 3.03 -6.48
CA SER A 202 24.13 2.95 -7.47
C SER A 202 23.83 2.04 -8.66
N LEU A 203 22.79 1.21 -8.56
CA LEU A 203 22.42 0.25 -9.60
C LEU A 203 21.88 0.94 -10.85
N ALA A 204 21.91 0.24 -11.99
CA ALA A 204 21.53 0.74 -13.31
C ALA A 204 20.00 0.94 -13.47
N LYS A 205 19.45 1.84 -12.65
CA LYS A 205 18.05 2.25 -12.58
C LYS A 205 17.95 3.68 -12.05
N PRO A 206 16.89 4.44 -12.33
CA PRO A 206 16.64 5.68 -11.60
C PRO A 206 16.48 5.40 -10.10
N VAL A 207 17.04 6.27 -9.26
CA VAL A 207 16.94 6.16 -7.79
C VAL A 207 15.47 6.02 -7.36
N GLY A 208 15.18 5.00 -6.54
CA GLY A 208 13.85 4.69 -6.05
C GLY A 208 12.85 4.11 -7.07
N SER A 209 13.24 3.85 -8.33
CA SER A 209 12.29 3.45 -9.38
C SER A 209 11.63 2.09 -9.16
N LEU A 210 12.17 1.24 -8.30
CA LEU A 210 11.57 -0.07 -7.95
C LEU A 210 10.68 0.00 -6.70
N GLY A 211 10.51 1.18 -6.10
CA GLY A 211 9.56 1.44 -5.02
C GLY A 211 9.72 0.50 -3.82
N SER A 212 8.62 -0.14 -3.39
CA SER A 212 8.59 -1.06 -2.23
C SER A 212 9.51 -2.27 -2.39
N MET A 213 9.86 -2.67 -3.61
CA MET A 213 10.77 -3.79 -3.83
C MET A 213 12.18 -3.50 -3.30
N GLU A 214 12.60 -2.24 -3.34
CA GLU A 214 13.89 -1.83 -2.77
C GLU A 214 13.90 -1.93 -1.24
N ASP A 215 12.75 -1.71 -0.58
CA ASP A 215 12.60 -1.96 0.86
C ASP A 215 12.76 -3.43 1.20
N TRP A 216 12.10 -4.29 0.42
CA TRP A 216 12.18 -5.73 0.63
C TRP A 216 13.58 -6.26 0.39
N ALA A 217 14.21 -5.86 -0.72
CA ALA A 217 15.60 -6.19 -1.02
C ALA A 217 16.52 -5.77 0.14
N SER A 218 16.38 -4.53 0.63
CA SER A 218 17.20 -4.01 1.73
C SER A 218 17.03 -4.80 3.02
N ARG A 219 15.79 -5.14 3.40
CA ARG A 219 15.49 -5.92 4.61
C ARG A 219 16.10 -7.31 4.54
N ILE A 220 15.86 -8.03 3.46
CA ILE A 220 16.32 -9.42 3.30
C ILE A 220 17.85 -9.46 3.29
N THR A 221 18.49 -8.53 2.56
CA THR A 221 19.96 -8.42 2.47
C THR A 221 20.57 -8.09 3.83
N ALA A 222 20.01 -7.12 4.56
CA ALA A 222 20.49 -6.74 5.89
C ALA A 222 20.33 -7.87 6.93
N LEU A 223 19.25 -8.67 6.84
CA LEU A 223 19.00 -9.80 7.71
C LEU A 223 19.93 -10.98 7.42
N GLN A 224 20.09 -11.33 6.13
CA GLN A 224 20.92 -12.45 5.70
C GLN A 224 22.42 -12.11 5.65
N ARG A 225 22.77 -10.82 5.77
CA ARG A 225 24.15 -10.31 5.83
C ARG A 225 25.01 -10.76 4.65
N THR A 226 24.43 -10.73 3.45
CA THR A 226 25.05 -11.16 2.21
C THR A 226 24.56 -10.29 1.05
N THR A 227 25.44 -9.97 0.11
CA THR A 227 25.10 -9.30 -1.16
C THR A 227 24.31 -10.18 -2.12
N LYS A 228 24.21 -11.48 -1.82
CA LYS A 228 23.44 -12.47 -2.59
C LYS A 228 22.31 -13.05 -1.75
N PRO A 229 21.32 -12.22 -1.34
CA PRO A 229 20.19 -12.69 -0.55
C PRO A 229 19.38 -13.74 -1.33
N LYS A 230 18.71 -14.63 -0.61
CA LYS A 230 17.92 -15.72 -1.19
C LYS A 230 16.53 -15.79 -0.57
N ALA A 231 15.57 -16.21 -1.39
CA ALA A 231 14.20 -16.52 -0.99
C ALA A 231 13.72 -17.83 -1.65
N ASP A 232 14.65 -18.75 -1.90
CA ASP A 232 14.41 -20.00 -2.62
C ASP A 232 13.49 -20.90 -1.80
N ASN A 233 13.88 -21.16 -0.56
CA ASN A 233 13.14 -21.99 0.39
C ASN A 233 12.22 -21.12 1.23
N ALA A 234 10.93 -21.17 0.94
CA ALA A 234 9.88 -20.53 1.73
C ALA A 234 8.98 -21.57 2.39
N VAL A 235 8.57 -21.28 3.62
CA VAL A 235 7.59 -22.10 4.36
C VAL A 235 6.34 -21.29 4.66
N CYS A 236 5.19 -21.95 4.63
CA CYS A 236 3.90 -21.38 5.00
C CYS A 236 3.31 -22.16 6.16
N LEU A 237 3.07 -21.48 7.29
CA LEU A 237 2.38 -22.02 8.44
C LEU A 237 0.99 -21.40 8.55
N ILE A 238 -0.04 -22.23 8.48
CA ILE A 238 -1.43 -21.81 8.69
C ILE A 238 -1.87 -22.29 10.07
N PHE A 239 -2.24 -21.37 10.95
CA PHE A 239 -2.81 -21.72 12.25
C PHE A 239 -4.33 -21.65 12.19
N ALA A 240 -5.01 -22.65 12.75
CA ALA A 240 -6.45 -22.77 12.67
C ALA A 240 -7.10 -22.83 14.05
N ALA A 241 -8.11 -21.99 14.27
CA ALA A 241 -8.92 -22.01 15.48
C ALA A 241 -10.31 -21.40 15.27
N ASP A 242 -11.27 -21.87 16.06
CA ASP A 242 -12.63 -21.38 16.06
C ASP A 242 -12.90 -20.40 17.20
N HIS A 243 -13.76 -19.41 16.92
CA HIS A 243 -14.03 -18.30 17.84
C HIS A 243 -15.38 -18.43 18.52
N GLY A 244 -15.43 -18.37 19.85
CA GLY A 244 -16.69 -18.50 20.59
C GLY A 244 -17.71 -17.41 20.26
N VAL A 245 -17.27 -16.22 19.84
CA VAL A 245 -18.14 -15.13 19.38
C VAL A 245 -18.89 -15.49 18.09
N ALA A 246 -18.35 -16.40 17.28
CA ALA A 246 -18.93 -16.77 16.00
C ALA A 246 -20.00 -17.87 16.09
N LYS A 247 -20.12 -18.52 17.26
CA LYS A 247 -21.19 -19.50 17.51
C LYS A 247 -22.57 -18.87 17.29
N ASP A 248 -23.54 -19.71 16.97
CA ASP A 248 -24.94 -19.29 16.93
C ASP A 248 -25.38 -18.73 18.29
N GLU A 249 -26.34 -17.81 18.26
CA GLU A 249 -26.85 -17.17 19.48
C GLU A 249 -27.48 -18.22 20.42
N SER A 250 -28.08 -19.28 19.87
CA SER A 250 -28.59 -20.44 20.60
C SER A 250 -27.50 -21.22 21.34
N ASP A 251 -26.28 -21.22 20.79
CA ASP A 251 -25.10 -21.89 21.38
C ASP A 251 -24.21 -20.90 22.15
N GLY A 252 -24.77 -19.74 22.48
CA GLY A 252 -24.15 -18.74 23.33
C GLY A 252 -23.14 -17.82 22.65
N GLY A 253 -23.02 -17.85 21.33
CA GLY A 253 -22.22 -16.91 20.55
C GLY A 253 -22.95 -15.61 20.23
N ALA A 254 -22.48 -14.91 19.20
CA ALA A 254 -23.07 -13.67 18.67
C ALA A 254 -23.33 -13.75 17.16
N ASN A 255 -23.14 -14.92 16.54
CA ASN A 255 -23.31 -15.16 15.10
C ASN A 255 -22.74 -14.02 14.24
N CYS A 256 -21.42 -13.82 14.34
CA CYS A 256 -20.69 -12.69 13.74
C CYS A 256 -20.17 -12.97 12.32
N SER A 257 -20.49 -14.13 11.75
CA SER A 257 -20.04 -14.60 10.45
C SER A 257 -21.22 -15.00 9.58
N ALA A 258 -21.08 -14.88 8.27
CA ALA A 258 -22.07 -15.41 7.32
C ALA A 258 -21.99 -16.94 7.16
N TYR A 259 -20.89 -17.55 7.62
CA TYR A 259 -20.64 -18.98 7.52
C TYR A 259 -20.74 -19.64 8.90
N PRO A 260 -21.31 -20.86 8.99
CA PRO A 260 -21.34 -21.61 10.24
C PRO A 260 -19.93 -22.03 10.64
N GLN A 261 -19.69 -22.14 11.95
CA GLN A 261 -18.37 -22.46 12.51
C GLN A 261 -17.77 -23.77 11.99
N ALA A 262 -18.61 -24.76 11.65
CA ALA A 262 -18.18 -26.03 11.07
C ALA A 262 -17.40 -25.89 9.74
N VAL A 263 -17.49 -24.74 9.06
CA VAL A 263 -16.75 -24.47 7.81
C VAL A 263 -15.24 -24.47 8.04
N SER A 264 -14.74 -23.99 9.18
CA SER A 264 -13.30 -23.99 9.51
C SER A 264 -12.69 -25.38 9.33
N ARG A 265 -13.38 -26.42 9.83
CA ARG A 265 -12.94 -27.81 9.68
C ARG A 265 -12.93 -28.26 8.22
N LYS A 266 -13.94 -27.91 7.44
CA LYS A 266 -14.01 -28.25 6.01
C LYS A 266 -12.92 -27.61 5.19
N VAL A 267 -12.51 -26.40 5.54
CA VAL A 267 -11.33 -25.75 4.94
C VAL A 267 -10.06 -26.54 5.28
N LEU A 268 -9.89 -26.97 6.54
CA LEU A 268 -8.74 -27.79 6.95
C LEU A 268 -8.72 -29.17 6.27
N GLU A 269 -9.88 -29.82 6.13
CA GLU A 269 -10.00 -31.04 5.32
C GLU A 269 -9.54 -30.78 3.87
N GLY A 270 -9.95 -29.66 3.27
CA GLY A 270 -9.50 -29.26 1.93
C GLY A 270 -7.99 -29.00 1.84
N LEU A 271 -7.39 -28.41 2.88
CA LEU A 271 -5.95 -28.20 2.99
C LEU A 271 -5.19 -29.53 3.10
N ASP A 272 -5.70 -30.47 3.91
CA ASP A 272 -5.13 -31.82 4.08
C ASP A 272 -5.15 -32.64 2.78
N HIS A 273 -6.22 -32.49 2.00
CA HIS A 273 -6.34 -33.10 0.67
C HIS A 273 -5.60 -32.32 -0.44
N GLY A 274 -4.99 -31.17 -0.12
CA GLY A 274 -4.25 -30.38 -1.09
C GLY A 274 -5.09 -29.64 -2.14
N ILE A 275 -6.39 -29.42 -1.87
CA ILE A 275 -7.34 -28.81 -2.82
C ILE A 275 -7.84 -27.42 -2.41
N ALA A 276 -7.52 -26.95 -1.20
CA ALA A 276 -7.81 -25.60 -0.76
C ALA A 276 -6.91 -24.56 -1.45
N GLY A 277 -7.28 -23.28 -1.42
CA GLY A 277 -6.58 -22.28 -2.22
C GLY A 277 -5.13 -22.07 -1.77
N ALA A 278 -4.82 -22.17 -0.48
CA ALA A 278 -3.43 -22.15 -0.02
C ALA A 278 -2.62 -23.36 -0.52
N SER A 279 -3.23 -24.56 -0.59
CA SER A 279 -2.58 -25.75 -1.16
C SER A 279 -2.25 -25.56 -2.64
N VAL A 280 -3.17 -24.97 -3.41
CA VAL A 280 -2.96 -24.68 -4.83
C VAL A 280 -1.84 -23.66 -5.02
N LEU A 281 -1.86 -22.56 -4.26
CA LEU A 281 -0.88 -21.48 -4.41
C LEU A 281 0.50 -21.84 -3.86
N SER A 282 0.57 -22.59 -2.76
CA SER A 282 1.85 -23.09 -2.23
C SER A 282 2.53 -24.03 -3.22
N LYS A 283 1.79 -24.99 -3.79
CA LYS A 283 2.30 -25.86 -4.85
C LYS A 283 2.72 -25.09 -6.10
N CYS A 284 1.94 -24.09 -6.53
CA CYS A 284 2.26 -23.26 -7.70
C CYS A 284 3.55 -22.45 -7.52
N ASN A 285 3.86 -22.05 -6.29
CA ASN A 285 5.00 -21.20 -5.97
C ASN A 285 6.16 -21.95 -5.30
N ASP A 286 6.11 -23.28 -5.24
CA ASP A 286 7.12 -24.11 -4.59
C ASP A 286 7.39 -23.65 -3.14
N VAL A 287 6.31 -23.59 -2.35
CA VAL A 287 6.33 -23.23 -0.92
C VAL A 287 5.89 -24.44 -0.11
N SER A 288 6.68 -24.81 0.89
CA SER A 288 6.31 -25.91 1.79
C SER A 288 5.19 -25.46 2.72
N LEU A 289 4.10 -26.23 2.80
CA LEU A 289 2.90 -25.87 3.58
C LEU A 289 2.72 -26.79 4.79
N ARG A 290 2.45 -26.18 5.95
CA ARG A 290 2.04 -26.86 7.17
C ARG A 290 0.86 -26.15 7.79
N VAL A 291 -0.08 -26.92 8.32
CA VAL A 291 -1.33 -26.41 8.91
C VAL A 291 -1.48 -27.00 10.31
N ILE A 292 -1.70 -26.12 11.27
CA ILE A 292 -1.70 -26.47 12.69
C ILE A 292 -3.04 -26.11 13.28
N ASP A 293 -3.80 -27.13 13.67
CA ASP A 293 -5.02 -26.97 14.46
C ASP A 293 -4.66 -26.67 15.92
N VAL A 294 -4.83 -25.41 16.32
CA VAL A 294 -4.59 -24.91 17.68
C VAL A 294 -5.88 -24.66 18.45
N GLY A 295 -7.05 -24.80 17.81
CA GLY A 295 -8.31 -24.55 18.51
C GLY A 295 -9.58 -24.70 17.69
N LEU A 296 -9.65 -25.62 16.72
CA LEU A 296 -10.93 -25.92 16.07
C LEU A 296 -11.96 -26.44 17.09
N ALA A 297 -13.22 -26.01 16.91
CA ALA A 297 -14.34 -26.48 17.71
C ALA A 297 -14.50 -27.99 17.55
N ASP A 298 -14.88 -28.66 18.62
CA ASP A 298 -15.26 -30.08 18.57
C ASP A 298 -16.54 -30.21 17.75
N GLY A 299 -16.66 -31.28 16.97
CA GLY A 299 -17.76 -31.44 16.02
C GLY A 299 -18.18 -32.89 15.97
N ALA A 300 -19.37 -33.15 15.41
CA ALA A 300 -20.04 -34.44 15.51
C ALA A 300 -19.25 -35.63 14.93
N CYS A 301 -18.38 -35.38 13.95
CA CYS A 301 -17.48 -36.38 13.37
C CYS A 301 -16.02 -36.09 13.72
N HIS A 302 -15.29 -37.14 14.11
CA HIS A 302 -13.83 -37.09 14.21
C HIS A 302 -13.25 -37.21 12.79
N TYR A 303 -12.37 -36.26 12.43
CA TYR A 303 -11.52 -36.36 11.26
C TYR A 303 -10.10 -36.64 11.75
N GLU A 304 -9.47 -37.68 11.21
CA GLU A 304 -8.07 -37.99 11.49
C GLU A 304 -7.21 -37.28 10.44
N TRP A 305 -6.41 -36.31 10.89
CA TRP A 305 -5.49 -35.60 10.01
C TRP A 305 -4.44 -36.55 9.45
N SER A 306 -4.05 -36.35 8.18
CA SER A 306 -3.00 -37.16 7.56
C SER A 306 -1.67 -37.14 8.33
N GLY A 307 -1.41 -36.06 9.07
CA GLY A 307 -0.15 -35.80 9.77
C GLY A 307 0.97 -35.29 8.87
N ASN A 308 0.75 -35.21 7.55
CA ASN A 308 1.75 -34.73 6.59
C ASN A 308 1.68 -33.21 6.39
N VAL A 309 0.46 -32.70 6.19
CA VAL A 309 0.21 -31.26 5.97
C VAL A 309 -0.53 -30.66 7.16
N VAL A 310 -1.58 -31.34 7.62
CA VAL A 310 -2.35 -30.90 8.77
C VAL A 310 -2.04 -31.79 9.97
N HIS A 311 -1.86 -31.17 11.14
CA HIS A 311 -1.85 -31.85 12.43
C HIS A 311 -2.41 -30.95 13.53
N SER A 312 -2.74 -31.54 14.68
CA SER A 312 -3.17 -30.80 15.86
C SER A 312 -1.97 -30.48 16.75
N SER A 313 -1.90 -29.23 17.23
CA SER A 313 -0.90 -28.85 18.23
C SER A 313 -1.14 -29.61 19.54
N ARG A 314 -0.05 -29.93 20.24
CA ARG A 314 -0.11 -30.45 21.62
C ARG A 314 -0.79 -29.48 22.59
N TYR A 315 -0.84 -28.19 22.24
CA TYR A 315 -1.45 -27.11 23.01
C TYR A 315 -2.86 -26.74 22.56
N LYS A 316 -3.49 -27.56 21.70
CA LYS A 316 -4.81 -27.28 21.14
C LYS A 316 -5.84 -26.95 22.23
N ILE A 317 -6.51 -25.80 22.09
CA ILE A 317 -7.68 -25.44 22.90
C ILE A 317 -8.89 -26.20 22.37
N ARG A 318 -9.38 -27.17 23.15
CA ARG A 318 -10.58 -27.96 22.78
C ARG A 318 -11.82 -27.08 22.77
N GLY A 319 -12.63 -27.19 21.71
CA GLY A 319 -13.90 -26.46 21.59
C GLY A 319 -13.80 -24.99 21.12
N GLY A 320 -12.60 -24.52 20.77
CA GLY A 320 -12.33 -23.14 20.37
C GLY A 320 -12.32 -22.14 21.54
N THR A 321 -12.11 -20.87 21.23
CA THR A 321 -12.10 -19.81 22.26
C THR A 321 -13.52 -19.58 22.82
N LYS A 322 -13.61 -18.94 23.98
CA LYS A 322 -14.89 -18.52 24.56
C LYS A 322 -15.44 -17.27 23.86
N ASN A 323 -16.74 -17.02 24.01
CA ASN A 323 -17.35 -15.79 23.52
C ASN A 323 -16.89 -14.60 24.36
N PHE A 324 -16.05 -13.74 23.77
CA PHE A 324 -15.48 -12.61 24.50
C PHE A 324 -16.47 -11.52 24.91
N CYS A 325 -17.71 -11.56 24.38
CA CYS A 325 -18.79 -10.67 24.83
C CYS A 325 -19.37 -11.07 26.19
N LYS A 326 -19.00 -12.26 26.71
CA LYS A 326 -19.51 -12.82 27.97
C LYS A 326 -18.43 -13.07 29.02
N GLY A 327 -17.16 -12.88 28.66
CA GLY A 327 -16.00 -13.13 29.51
C GLY A 327 -14.72 -13.11 28.69
N SER A 328 -13.58 -13.54 29.24
CA SER A 328 -12.32 -13.65 28.48
C SER A 328 -12.38 -14.78 27.44
N ALA A 329 -11.85 -14.52 26.23
CA ALA A 329 -11.72 -15.51 25.15
C ALA A 329 -10.85 -16.71 25.55
N MET A 330 -9.75 -16.44 26.24
CA MET A 330 -8.73 -17.41 26.66
C MET A 330 -8.21 -17.07 28.06
N THR A 331 -7.72 -18.07 28.80
CA THR A 331 -6.94 -17.86 30.02
C THR A 331 -5.51 -17.41 29.69
N GLU A 332 -4.80 -16.86 30.67
CA GLU A 332 -3.37 -16.52 30.52
C GLU A 332 -2.53 -17.73 30.13
N GLU A 333 -2.77 -18.88 30.76
CA GLU A 333 -2.11 -20.15 30.40
C GLU A 333 -2.39 -20.55 28.94
N GLN A 334 -3.64 -20.41 28.48
CA GLN A 334 -4.01 -20.69 27.10
C GLN A 334 -3.30 -19.75 26.11
N VAL A 335 -3.20 -18.45 26.43
CA VAL A 335 -2.43 -17.50 25.61
C VAL A 335 -0.96 -17.93 25.55
N GLY A 336 -0.35 -18.25 26.68
CA GLY A 336 1.04 -18.72 26.75
C GLY A 336 1.26 -19.99 25.93
N ASN A 337 0.36 -20.97 26.04
CA ASN A 337 0.40 -22.22 25.29
C ASN A 337 0.25 -22.01 23.78
N CYS A 338 -0.62 -21.10 23.34
CA CYS A 338 -0.74 -20.75 21.91
C CYS A 338 0.53 -20.08 21.37
N LEU A 339 1.13 -19.14 22.12
CA LEU A 339 2.40 -18.51 21.75
C LEU A 339 3.51 -19.56 21.63
N LEU A 340 3.60 -20.50 22.58
CA LEU A 340 4.55 -21.60 22.54
C LEU A 340 4.33 -22.52 21.33
N ALA A 341 3.07 -22.87 21.02
CA ALA A 341 2.74 -23.65 19.83
C ALA A 341 3.25 -22.95 18.56
N GLY A 342 2.99 -21.65 18.43
CA GLY A 342 3.47 -20.82 17.33
C GLY A 342 4.98 -20.87 17.15
N ARG A 343 5.72 -20.66 18.25
CA ARG A 343 7.17 -20.70 18.27
C ARG A 343 7.73 -22.05 17.86
N GLU A 344 7.25 -23.13 18.47
CA GLU A 344 7.78 -24.48 18.26
C GLU A 344 7.51 -24.99 16.84
N GLU A 345 6.31 -24.77 16.32
CA GLU A 345 5.95 -25.19 14.96
C GLU A 345 6.75 -24.42 13.91
N THR A 346 6.92 -23.10 14.13
CA THR A 346 7.71 -22.24 13.25
C THR A 346 9.18 -22.66 13.26
N ARG A 347 9.76 -22.84 14.46
CA ARG A 347 11.14 -23.30 14.64
C ARG A 347 11.39 -24.63 13.93
N GLY A 348 10.55 -25.62 14.23
CA GLY A 348 10.68 -26.96 13.68
C GLY A 348 10.59 -26.94 12.15
N PHE A 349 9.67 -26.16 11.58
CA PHE A 349 9.51 -26.14 10.13
C PHE A 349 10.62 -25.38 9.40
N ILE A 350 11.11 -24.28 9.99
CA ILE A 350 12.29 -23.57 9.49
C ILE A 350 13.50 -24.51 9.46
N ASP A 351 13.75 -25.23 10.56
CA ASP A 351 14.92 -26.11 10.69
C ASP A 351 14.82 -27.32 9.75
N GLU A 352 13.62 -27.86 9.54
CA GLU A 352 13.36 -28.98 8.63
C GLU A 352 13.59 -28.64 7.17
N VAL A 353 13.12 -27.47 6.72
CA VAL A 353 13.18 -27.05 5.31
C VAL A 353 14.45 -26.22 5.00
N GLY A 354 15.09 -25.65 6.02
CA GLY A 354 16.12 -24.62 5.83
C GLY A 354 15.51 -23.35 5.23
N ALA A 355 14.41 -22.89 5.83
CA ALA A 355 13.62 -21.79 5.28
C ALA A 355 14.33 -20.44 5.40
N SER A 356 14.32 -19.68 4.32
CA SER A 356 14.86 -18.31 4.21
C SER A 356 13.79 -17.23 4.32
N VAL A 357 12.51 -17.61 4.20
CA VAL A 357 11.33 -16.74 4.33
C VAL A 357 10.20 -17.55 4.95
N VAL A 358 9.45 -16.94 5.86
CA VAL A 358 8.26 -17.54 6.49
C VAL A 358 7.01 -16.76 6.07
N ILE A 359 5.95 -17.50 5.78
CA ILE A 359 4.61 -16.99 5.51
C ILE A 359 3.69 -17.50 6.63
N PHE A 360 2.88 -16.61 7.18
CA PHE A 360 1.82 -17.01 8.11
C PHE A 360 0.44 -16.86 7.46
N GLY A 361 -0.42 -17.82 7.75
CA GLY A 361 -1.82 -17.80 7.39
C GLY A 361 -2.70 -18.19 8.56
N GLU A 362 -3.99 -18.05 8.34
CA GLU A 362 -5.01 -18.35 9.34
C GLU A 362 -6.19 -19.07 8.71
N VAL A 363 -6.91 -19.82 9.54
CA VAL A 363 -8.27 -20.28 9.28
C VAL A 363 -9.07 -20.13 10.57
N GLY A 364 -10.15 -19.35 10.53
CA GLY A 364 -11.03 -19.25 11.69
C GLY A 364 -12.31 -18.47 11.44
N ILE A 365 -13.45 -19.14 11.55
CA ILE A 365 -14.74 -18.44 11.50
C ILE A 365 -14.85 -17.46 12.68
N GLY A 366 -15.03 -16.18 12.36
CA GLY A 366 -15.16 -15.06 13.31
C GLY A 366 -13.90 -14.23 13.55
N ASN A 367 -12.76 -14.65 13.01
CA ASN A 367 -11.48 -14.00 13.30
C ASN A 367 -11.36 -12.56 12.79
N THR A 368 -12.08 -12.15 11.74
CA THR A 368 -12.11 -10.73 11.34
C THR A 368 -12.76 -9.85 12.40
N THR A 369 -13.78 -10.35 13.12
CA THR A 369 -14.40 -9.66 14.25
C THR A 369 -13.43 -9.61 15.44
N THR A 370 -12.76 -10.73 15.72
CA THR A 370 -11.73 -10.86 16.76
C THR A 370 -10.55 -9.90 16.50
N SER A 371 -10.05 -9.81 15.27
CA SER A 371 -8.96 -8.91 14.87
C SER A 371 -9.34 -7.45 15.02
N SER A 372 -10.56 -7.05 14.62
CA SER A 372 -11.06 -5.70 14.87
C SER A 372 -11.21 -5.41 16.37
N ALA A 373 -11.63 -6.38 17.19
CA ALA A 373 -11.71 -6.24 18.64
C ALA A 373 -10.32 -6.09 19.30
N LEU A 374 -9.33 -6.85 18.83
CA LEU A 374 -7.94 -6.74 19.28
C LEU A 374 -7.35 -5.37 18.97
N ILE A 375 -7.57 -4.86 17.75
CA ILE A 375 -7.10 -3.51 17.40
C ILE A 375 -7.80 -2.46 18.25
N ALA A 376 -9.12 -2.55 18.42
CA ALA A 376 -9.88 -1.65 19.29
C ALA A 376 -9.33 -1.64 20.72
N ALA A 377 -9.11 -2.83 21.29
CA ALA A 377 -8.56 -2.98 22.65
C ALA A 377 -7.19 -2.33 22.79
N LEU A 378 -6.31 -2.51 21.80
CA LEU A 378 -4.91 -2.08 21.90
C LEU A 378 -4.72 -0.59 21.58
N THR A 379 -5.42 -0.07 20.57
CA THR A 379 -5.26 1.32 20.13
C THR A 379 -6.27 2.26 20.76
N GLY A 380 -7.40 1.74 21.25
CA GLY A 380 -8.52 2.54 21.73
C GLY A 380 -9.35 3.18 20.61
N MET A 381 -9.20 2.74 19.36
CA MET A 381 -9.98 3.24 18.24
C MET A 381 -11.41 2.69 18.25
N ASP A 382 -12.35 3.50 17.76
CA ASP A 382 -13.75 3.14 17.68
C ASP A 382 -13.99 2.02 16.67
N ALA A 383 -14.90 1.10 17.00
CA ALA A 383 -15.22 -0.07 16.16
C ALA A 383 -15.60 0.31 14.72
N GLU A 384 -16.29 1.44 14.52
CA GLU A 384 -16.68 1.98 13.21
C GLU A 384 -15.50 2.26 12.28
N SER A 385 -14.36 2.65 12.86
CA SER A 385 -13.14 2.93 12.11
C SER A 385 -12.38 1.66 11.72
N LEU A 386 -12.68 0.53 12.38
CA LEU A 386 -11.96 -0.73 12.25
C LEU A 386 -12.70 -1.77 11.41
N CYS A 387 -14.04 -1.69 11.36
CA CYS A 387 -14.86 -2.66 10.66
C CYS A 387 -15.00 -2.30 9.18
N GLY A 388 -14.48 -3.16 8.31
CA GLY A 388 -14.87 -3.27 6.91
C GLY A 388 -15.85 -4.41 6.68
N SER A 389 -16.11 -4.70 5.41
CA SER A 389 -17.04 -5.74 4.97
C SER A 389 -16.44 -7.15 4.99
N GLY A 390 -15.12 -7.29 5.08
CA GLY A 390 -14.43 -8.59 5.19
C GLY A 390 -14.87 -9.61 4.14
N ALA A 391 -14.92 -10.87 4.56
CA ALA A 391 -15.40 -12.00 3.76
C ALA A 391 -16.89 -11.90 3.35
N SER A 392 -17.66 -10.98 3.95
CA SER A 392 -19.08 -10.78 3.65
C SER A 392 -19.36 -9.85 2.46
N THR A 393 -18.31 -9.32 1.84
CA THR A 393 -18.45 -8.57 0.60
C THR A 393 -18.84 -9.54 -0.52
N THR A 394 -20.00 -9.32 -1.15
CA THR A 394 -20.44 -10.11 -2.32
C THR A 394 -20.08 -9.36 -3.60
N ARG A 395 -20.34 -9.95 -4.78
CA ARG A 395 -20.26 -9.22 -6.05
C ARG A 395 -21.26 -8.04 -6.09
N ASP A 396 -22.30 -8.10 -5.27
CA ASP A 396 -23.37 -7.12 -5.16
C ASP A 396 -23.09 -6.01 -4.12
N GLY A 397 -21.90 -6.02 -3.50
CA GLY A 397 -21.42 -4.95 -2.61
C GLY A 397 -21.30 -5.35 -1.14
N VAL A 398 -21.33 -4.34 -0.27
CA VAL A 398 -21.15 -4.48 1.19
C VAL A 398 -22.48 -4.81 1.86
N ASN A 399 -22.57 -5.95 2.55
CA ASN A 399 -23.68 -6.23 3.45
C ASN A 399 -23.56 -5.36 4.71
N ARG A 400 -24.31 -4.26 4.76
CA ARG A 400 -24.27 -3.29 5.87
C ARG A 400 -24.76 -3.86 7.20
N ASP A 401 -25.62 -4.88 7.17
CA ASP A 401 -26.17 -5.49 8.39
C ASP A 401 -25.08 -6.29 9.11
N ILE A 402 -24.25 -7.04 8.36
CA ILE A 402 -23.12 -7.79 8.91
C ILE A 402 -22.08 -6.83 9.51
N VAL A 403 -21.77 -5.73 8.83
CA VAL A 403 -20.83 -4.71 9.34
C VAL A 403 -21.38 -4.06 10.60
N SER A 404 -22.67 -3.70 10.63
CA SER A 404 -23.31 -3.10 11.80
C SER A 404 -23.32 -4.07 12.99
N LYS A 405 -23.60 -5.36 12.75
CA LYS A 405 -23.53 -6.40 13.77
C LYS A 405 -22.11 -6.55 14.33
N LYS A 406 -21.09 -6.58 13.47
CA LYS A 406 -19.67 -6.62 13.88
C LYS A 406 -19.32 -5.43 14.78
N ILE A 407 -19.72 -4.21 14.40
CA ILE A 407 -19.52 -3.00 15.20
C ILE A 407 -20.18 -3.13 16.58
N SER A 408 -21.44 -3.57 16.64
CA SER A 408 -22.16 -3.77 17.91
C SER A 408 -21.49 -4.81 18.81
N ILE A 409 -21.02 -5.91 18.24
CA ILE A 409 -20.30 -6.97 18.97
C ILE A 409 -19.02 -6.42 19.61
N ILE A 410 -18.22 -5.66 18.85
CA ILE A 410 -16.97 -5.08 19.35
C ILE A 410 -17.26 -4.05 20.42
N LYS A 411 -18.26 -3.18 20.24
CA LYS A 411 -18.67 -2.23 21.28
C LYS A 411 -19.08 -2.92 22.57
N ASN A 412 -19.89 -3.97 22.48
CA ASN A 412 -20.30 -4.75 23.65
C ASN A 412 -19.10 -5.39 24.34
N ALA A 413 -18.14 -5.92 23.58
CA ALA A 413 -16.90 -6.47 24.14
C ALA A 413 -16.07 -5.39 24.85
N MET A 414 -15.89 -4.22 24.23
CA MET A 414 -15.12 -3.11 24.82
C MET A 414 -15.79 -2.50 26.06
N GLN A 415 -17.11 -2.62 26.20
CA GLN A 415 -17.83 -2.25 27.42
C GLN A 415 -17.70 -3.30 28.53
N HIS A 416 -17.58 -4.58 28.15
CA HIS A 416 -17.47 -5.68 29.10
C HIS A 416 -16.10 -5.76 29.76
N HIS A 417 -15.03 -5.54 28.99
CA HIS A 417 -13.65 -5.61 29.46
C HIS A 417 -13.17 -4.23 29.93
N ASP A 418 -12.51 -4.16 31.09
CA ASP A 418 -11.94 -2.90 31.58
C ASP A 418 -10.81 -2.42 30.66
N PRO A 419 -10.91 -1.24 30.01
CA PRO A 419 -9.85 -0.71 29.16
C PRO A 419 -8.51 -0.58 29.87
N SER A 420 -8.49 -0.32 31.19
CA SER A 420 -7.26 -0.20 31.97
C SER A 420 -6.50 -1.54 32.05
N SER A 421 -7.21 -2.66 31.90
CA SER A 421 -6.65 -4.01 31.97
C SER A 421 -6.10 -4.51 30.64
N ILE A 422 -6.52 -3.95 29.49
CA ILE A 422 -6.18 -4.46 28.14
C ILE A 422 -5.51 -3.43 27.21
N LYS A 423 -5.69 -2.12 27.42
CA LYS A 423 -5.15 -1.09 26.51
C LYS A 423 -3.63 -1.06 26.54
N GLY A 424 -3.01 -1.16 25.36
CA GLY A 424 -1.55 -1.25 25.21
C GLY A 424 -0.92 -2.47 25.89
N LYS A 425 -1.70 -3.48 26.24
CA LYS A 425 -1.28 -4.69 26.97
C LYS A 425 -1.51 -5.92 26.09
N PRO A 426 -0.56 -6.27 25.21
CA PRO A 426 -0.78 -7.24 24.12
C PRO A 426 -1.23 -8.63 24.61
N LEU A 427 -0.62 -9.15 25.67
CA LEU A 427 -0.96 -10.48 26.20
C LEU A 427 -2.35 -10.50 26.86
N GLN A 428 -2.69 -9.44 27.60
CA GLN A 428 -3.99 -9.30 28.23
C GLN A 428 -5.10 -9.11 27.18
N ALA A 429 -4.84 -8.35 26.12
CA ALA A 429 -5.78 -8.19 25.01
C ALA A 429 -6.02 -9.53 24.27
N LEU A 430 -4.97 -10.32 24.02
CA LEU A 430 -5.10 -11.68 23.47
C LEU A 430 -5.99 -12.58 24.35
N GLY A 431 -5.80 -12.53 25.67
CA GLY A 431 -6.64 -13.30 26.60
C GLY A 431 -8.09 -12.82 26.62
N ALA A 432 -8.31 -11.50 26.60
CA ALA A 432 -9.63 -10.90 26.69
C ALA A 432 -10.48 -11.12 25.44
N VAL A 433 -9.96 -10.77 24.27
CA VAL A 433 -10.73 -10.68 23.01
C VAL A 433 -10.04 -11.35 21.81
N GLY A 434 -8.99 -12.12 22.04
CA GLY A 434 -8.18 -12.73 20.98
C GLY A 434 -8.65 -14.10 20.48
N GLY A 435 -7.87 -14.63 19.52
CA GLY A 435 -8.01 -15.96 18.93
C GLY A 435 -6.78 -16.81 19.20
N ALA A 436 -6.97 -18.14 19.29
CA ALA A 436 -5.87 -19.08 19.53
C ALA A 436 -4.89 -19.11 18.35
N GLU A 437 -5.39 -19.02 17.13
CA GLU A 437 -4.59 -18.93 15.91
C GLU A 437 -3.84 -17.60 15.81
N ILE A 438 -4.46 -16.48 16.22
CA ILE A 438 -3.79 -15.18 16.25
C ILE A 438 -2.64 -15.21 17.25
N ALA A 439 -2.86 -15.76 18.45
CA ALA A 439 -1.80 -15.92 19.45
C ALA A 439 -0.68 -16.85 18.96
N ALA A 440 -1.00 -17.94 18.24
CA ALA A 440 0.02 -18.80 17.64
C ALA A 440 0.82 -18.08 16.55
N ILE A 441 0.18 -17.29 15.68
CA ILE A 441 0.88 -16.48 14.68
C ILE A 441 1.82 -15.47 15.35
N VAL A 442 1.41 -14.82 16.45
CA VAL A 442 2.28 -13.93 17.23
C VAL A 442 3.54 -14.69 17.71
N GLY A 443 3.36 -15.90 18.25
CA GLY A 443 4.48 -16.74 18.67
C GLY A 443 5.43 -17.09 17.52
N GLY A 444 4.88 -17.46 16.36
CA GLY A 444 5.67 -17.75 15.17
C GLY A 444 6.45 -16.54 14.64
N ILE A 445 5.84 -15.36 14.63
CA ILE A 445 6.49 -14.12 14.20
C ILE A 445 7.66 -13.76 15.13
N LEU A 446 7.49 -13.92 16.45
CA LEU A 446 8.57 -13.70 17.42
C LEU A 446 9.75 -14.66 17.18
N GLU A 447 9.46 -15.95 16.92
CA GLU A 447 10.51 -16.93 16.59
C GLU A 447 11.23 -16.60 15.27
N ALA A 448 10.51 -16.21 14.22
CA ALA A 448 11.11 -15.80 12.94
C ALA A 448 11.97 -14.54 13.11
N SER A 449 11.49 -13.56 13.89
CA SER A 449 12.22 -12.35 14.24
C SER A 449 13.53 -12.68 14.96
N GLU A 450 13.52 -13.51 16.01
CA GLU A 450 14.73 -13.91 16.75
C GLU A 450 15.79 -14.60 15.89
N ARG A 451 15.35 -15.22 14.79
CA ARG A 451 16.21 -15.93 13.82
C ARG A 451 16.63 -15.06 12.63
N ASP A 452 16.28 -13.78 12.64
CA ASP A 452 16.51 -12.85 11.52
C ASP A 452 15.89 -13.37 10.20
N ILE A 453 14.76 -14.08 10.25
CA ILE A 453 14.08 -14.61 9.07
C ILE A 453 12.94 -13.67 8.66
N PRO A 454 12.93 -13.17 7.40
CA PRO A 454 11.84 -12.38 6.86
C PRO A 454 10.48 -13.07 6.96
N VAL A 455 9.46 -12.29 7.34
CA VAL A 455 8.07 -12.69 7.42
C VAL A 455 7.28 -11.98 6.32
N LEU A 456 6.76 -12.76 5.38
CA LEU A 456 5.83 -12.27 4.35
C LEU A 456 4.41 -12.31 4.90
N VAL A 457 3.87 -11.13 5.19
CA VAL A 457 2.63 -10.89 5.90
C VAL A 457 1.47 -10.87 4.92
N ASP A 458 0.47 -11.73 5.12
CA ASP A 458 -0.70 -11.85 4.25
C ASP A 458 -1.69 -10.67 4.40
N GLY A 459 -2.89 -10.95 4.92
CA GLY A 459 -3.99 -9.98 5.01
C GLY A 459 -4.21 -9.43 6.42
N PHE A 460 -5.45 -9.01 6.65
CA PHE A 460 -5.86 -8.29 7.85
C PHE A 460 -5.53 -9.02 9.16
N ILE A 461 -5.88 -10.30 9.28
CA ILE A 461 -5.69 -11.07 10.53
C ILE A 461 -4.20 -11.24 10.86
N VAL A 462 -3.39 -11.61 9.87
CA VAL A 462 -1.94 -11.76 10.05
C VAL A 462 -1.30 -10.40 10.35
N THR A 463 -1.77 -9.31 9.72
CA THR A 463 -1.34 -7.94 10.07
C THR A 463 -1.67 -7.58 11.51
N THR A 464 -2.83 -8.00 12.03
CA THR A 464 -3.17 -7.83 13.45
C THR A 464 -2.23 -8.59 14.37
N ALA A 465 -1.89 -9.84 14.04
CA ALA A 465 -0.91 -10.62 14.79
C ALA A 465 0.47 -9.96 14.77
N VAL A 466 0.91 -9.44 13.62
CA VAL A 466 2.16 -8.66 13.49
C VAL A 466 2.14 -7.42 14.39
N MET A 467 1.06 -6.65 14.39
CA MET A 467 0.94 -5.47 15.26
C MET A 467 1.11 -5.84 16.73
N ILE A 468 0.53 -6.96 17.16
CA ILE A 468 0.67 -7.46 18.54
C ILE A 468 2.12 -7.90 18.80
N ALA A 469 2.74 -8.61 17.87
CA ALA A 469 4.14 -9.03 17.98
C ALA A 469 5.08 -7.82 18.09
N CYS A 470 4.88 -6.76 17.29
CA CYS A 470 5.63 -5.51 17.38
C CYS A 470 5.45 -4.77 18.72
N GLN A 471 4.26 -4.87 19.34
CA GLN A 471 4.05 -4.30 20.68
C GLN A 471 4.74 -5.10 21.79
N ILE A 472 4.92 -6.41 21.59
CA ILE A 472 5.68 -7.28 22.50
C ILE A 472 7.17 -7.04 22.32
N ASP A 473 7.64 -7.03 21.08
CA ASP A 473 9.02 -6.80 20.70
C ASP A 473 9.10 -5.89 19.45
N PRO A 474 9.49 -4.61 19.59
CA PRO A 474 9.63 -3.69 18.47
C PRO A 474 10.62 -4.17 17.40
N SER A 475 11.57 -5.03 17.76
CA SER A 475 12.55 -5.57 16.82
C SER A 475 11.89 -6.33 15.66
N VAL A 476 10.68 -6.88 15.86
CA VAL A 476 9.88 -7.56 14.83
C VAL A 476 9.69 -6.69 13.58
N CYS A 477 9.63 -5.36 13.71
CA CYS A 477 9.48 -4.46 12.57
C CYS A 477 10.54 -4.64 11.48
N ARG A 478 11.72 -5.20 11.80
CA ARG A 478 12.81 -5.41 10.83
C ARG A 478 12.50 -6.52 9.81
N VAL A 479 11.75 -7.55 10.21
CA VAL A 479 11.53 -8.75 9.39
C VAL A 479 10.30 -8.68 8.48
N LEU A 480 9.54 -7.58 8.51
CA LEU A 480 8.21 -7.54 7.88
C LEU A 480 8.24 -7.18 6.39
N LEU A 481 7.58 -8.00 5.59
CA LEU A 481 7.29 -7.75 4.17
C LEU A 481 5.77 -7.84 3.97
N PHE A 482 5.07 -6.73 3.70
CA PHE A 482 3.61 -6.74 3.60
C PHE A 482 3.12 -7.15 2.20
N ALA A 483 2.44 -8.29 2.09
CA ALA A 483 1.97 -8.79 0.81
C ALA A 483 0.70 -8.09 0.33
N THR A 484 -0.38 -8.07 1.13
CA THR A 484 -1.71 -7.68 0.62
C THR A 484 -2.37 -6.53 1.34
N GLN A 485 -2.97 -5.65 0.54
CA GLN A 485 -3.91 -4.66 1.00
C GLN A 485 -5.30 -5.31 1.12
N SER A 486 -5.76 -5.44 2.35
CA SER A 486 -7.08 -5.90 2.71
C SER A 486 -8.13 -4.81 2.49
N THR A 487 -9.37 -5.25 2.34
CA THR A 487 -10.56 -4.39 2.33
C THR A 487 -11.06 -4.05 3.75
N GLU A 488 -10.48 -4.67 4.79
CA GLU A 488 -10.77 -4.37 6.19
C GLU A 488 -10.03 -3.09 6.62
N LYS A 489 -10.81 -2.08 7.05
CA LYS A 489 -10.27 -0.77 7.47
C LYS A 489 -9.27 -0.87 8.61
N GLY A 490 -9.48 -1.82 9.51
CA GLY A 490 -8.58 -2.07 10.63
C GLY A 490 -7.14 -2.40 10.20
N GLN A 491 -6.91 -2.90 8.98
CA GLN A 491 -5.55 -3.16 8.52
C GLN A 491 -4.74 -1.86 8.40
N ILE A 492 -5.37 -0.76 7.95
CA ILE A 492 -4.72 0.55 7.83
C ILE A 492 -4.24 1.03 9.20
N VAL A 493 -5.09 0.88 10.21
CA VAL A 493 -4.76 1.23 11.60
C VAL A 493 -3.59 0.39 12.10
N ALA A 494 -3.63 -0.93 11.90
CA ALA A 494 -2.56 -1.82 12.32
C ALA A 494 -1.22 -1.47 11.65
N LEU A 495 -1.23 -1.19 10.34
CA LEU A 495 -0.04 -0.75 9.60
C LEU A 495 0.51 0.58 10.11
N GLN A 496 -0.36 1.55 10.43
CA GLN A 496 0.05 2.82 11.01
C GLN A 496 0.71 2.61 12.38
N THR A 497 0.10 1.83 13.26
CA THR A 497 0.67 1.50 14.57
C THR A 497 2.03 0.80 14.44
N ILE A 498 2.19 -0.12 13.49
CA ILE A 498 3.48 -0.79 13.22
C ILE A 498 4.53 0.23 12.75
N GLY A 499 4.16 1.17 11.87
CA GLY A 499 5.05 2.24 11.42
C GLY A 499 5.48 3.18 12.55
N GLU A 500 4.57 3.50 13.47
CA GLU A 500 4.85 4.31 14.67
C GLU A 500 5.81 3.57 15.63
N ILE A 501 5.59 2.27 15.85
CA ILE A 501 6.50 1.42 16.66
C ILE A 501 7.88 1.37 16.02
N ALA A 502 7.98 1.14 14.70
CA ALA A 502 9.26 1.11 14.00
C ALA A 502 10.01 2.46 14.15
N THR A 503 9.32 3.57 13.86
CA THR A 503 9.91 4.91 13.90
C THR A 503 10.38 5.28 15.31
N SER A 504 9.57 5.01 16.34
CA SER A 504 9.94 5.29 17.73
C SER A 504 11.11 4.46 18.26
N ASN A 505 11.45 3.35 17.58
CA ASN A 505 12.55 2.47 17.94
C ASN A 505 13.75 2.56 16.97
N ASN A 506 13.80 3.57 16.09
CA ASN A 506 14.86 3.75 15.08
C ASN A 506 15.03 2.55 14.13
N ILE A 507 13.93 1.88 13.82
CA ILE A 507 13.86 0.81 12.82
C ILE A 507 13.18 1.39 11.57
N PRO A 508 13.72 1.17 10.36
CA PRO A 508 13.06 1.57 9.13
C PRO A 508 11.61 1.08 9.10
N ALA A 509 10.66 1.98 8.84
CA ALA A 509 9.25 1.60 8.75
C ALA A 509 9.03 0.66 7.54
N PRO A 510 8.29 -0.45 7.69
CA PRO A 510 7.99 -1.33 6.56
C PRO A 510 7.22 -0.62 5.44
N SER A 511 7.50 -0.99 4.20
CA SER A 511 6.73 -0.54 3.05
C SER A 511 5.26 -0.96 3.12
N LYS A 512 4.41 -0.20 2.39
CA LYS A 512 2.98 -0.52 2.25
C LYS A 512 2.78 -1.87 1.55
N PRO A 513 1.62 -2.53 1.74
CA PRO A 513 1.37 -3.81 1.08
C PRO A 513 1.54 -3.76 -0.44
N ALA A 514 2.18 -4.77 -1.01
CA ALA A 514 2.55 -4.79 -2.43
C ALA A 514 1.36 -5.05 -3.38
N LEU A 515 0.38 -5.86 -2.97
CA LEU A 515 -0.74 -6.29 -3.79
C LEU A 515 -2.03 -5.60 -3.38
N SER A 516 -2.69 -4.93 -4.33
CA SER A 516 -4.03 -4.38 -4.18
C SER A 516 -5.00 -5.06 -5.15
N MET A 517 -5.35 -6.32 -4.83
CA MET A 517 -6.16 -7.21 -5.69
C MET A 517 -7.55 -7.48 -5.12
N ASN A 518 -7.97 -6.77 -4.08
CA ASN A 518 -9.22 -7.03 -3.34
C ASN A 518 -9.33 -8.48 -2.82
N LEU A 519 -8.18 -9.09 -2.48
CA LEU A 519 -8.13 -10.43 -1.89
C LEU A 519 -8.73 -10.40 -0.49
N ARG A 520 -9.54 -11.42 -0.19
CA ARG A 520 -10.30 -11.54 1.08
C ARG A 520 -10.55 -12.99 1.50
N MET A 521 -9.77 -13.91 0.96
CA MET A 521 -9.93 -15.35 1.22
C MET A 521 -9.30 -15.76 2.56
N GLY A 522 -8.14 -15.18 2.91
CA GLY A 522 -7.34 -15.64 4.04
C GLY A 522 -6.40 -16.77 3.64
N GLU A 523 -6.09 -17.67 4.57
CA GLU A 523 -5.26 -18.87 4.35
C GLU A 523 -3.83 -18.58 3.82
N ALA A 524 -3.30 -17.37 4.01
CA ALA A 524 -2.05 -16.90 3.40
C ALA A 524 -2.05 -16.78 1.87
N THR A 525 -3.22 -16.84 1.21
CA THR A 525 -3.29 -16.85 -0.26
C THR A 525 -2.64 -15.64 -0.92
N GLY A 526 -2.75 -14.46 -0.31
CA GLY A 526 -2.14 -13.25 -0.80
C GLY A 526 -0.62 -13.23 -0.68
N ALA A 527 -0.10 -13.66 0.47
CA ALA A 527 1.34 -13.85 0.69
C ALA A 527 1.92 -14.92 -0.24
N LEU A 528 1.24 -16.05 -0.41
CA LEU A 528 1.64 -17.10 -1.34
C LEU A 528 1.68 -16.60 -2.79
N ALA A 529 0.76 -15.72 -3.19
CA ALA A 529 0.82 -15.08 -4.51
C ALA A 529 1.97 -14.06 -4.65
N ALA A 530 2.37 -13.42 -3.55
CA ALA A 530 3.41 -12.38 -3.52
C ALA A 530 4.84 -12.92 -3.38
N ILE A 531 5.05 -14.21 -3.09
CA ILE A 531 6.41 -14.76 -2.85
C ILE A 531 7.34 -14.59 -4.05
N SER A 532 6.80 -14.58 -5.27
CA SER A 532 7.56 -14.28 -6.49
C SER A 532 8.19 -12.89 -6.45
N LEU A 533 7.52 -11.90 -5.87
CA LEU A 533 8.04 -10.53 -5.71
C LEU A 533 9.19 -10.48 -4.71
N VAL A 534 9.16 -11.31 -3.66
CA VAL A 534 10.27 -11.45 -2.70
C VAL A 534 11.50 -12.03 -3.42
N ARG A 535 11.30 -13.08 -4.22
CA ARG A 535 12.37 -13.66 -5.05
C ARG A 535 12.93 -12.65 -6.06
N SER A 536 12.08 -11.84 -6.68
CA SER A 536 12.51 -10.74 -7.55
C SER A 536 13.32 -9.68 -6.80
N ALA A 537 12.96 -9.34 -5.56
CA ALA A 537 13.73 -8.39 -4.74
C ALA A 537 15.15 -8.92 -4.47
N CYS A 538 15.28 -10.22 -4.18
CA CYS A 538 16.59 -10.88 -4.02
C CYS A 538 17.40 -10.89 -5.32
N ALA A 539 16.76 -11.15 -6.47
CA ALA A 539 17.40 -11.14 -7.78
C ALA A 539 17.88 -9.73 -8.18
N VAL A 540 17.09 -8.69 -7.91
CA VAL A 540 17.51 -7.29 -8.14
C VAL A 540 18.78 -6.97 -7.36
N MET A 541 18.84 -7.38 -6.09
CA MET A 541 20.04 -7.17 -5.27
C MET A 541 21.26 -7.92 -5.81
N SER A 542 21.07 -9.14 -6.31
CA SER A 542 22.16 -10.05 -6.69
C SER A 542 22.69 -9.82 -8.11
N ASP A 543 21.81 -9.45 -9.05
CA ASP A 543 22.06 -9.58 -10.49
C ASP A 543 21.96 -8.26 -11.27
N LEU A 544 21.32 -7.22 -10.72
CA LEU A 544 21.23 -5.93 -11.42
C LEU A 544 22.60 -5.23 -11.38
N ALA A 545 23.14 -4.91 -12.55
CA ALA A 545 24.46 -4.28 -12.67
C ALA A 545 24.48 -2.85 -12.09
N ALA A 546 25.68 -2.40 -11.67
CA ALA A 546 25.89 -1.01 -11.33
C ALA A 546 25.73 -0.11 -12.56
N LEU A 547 25.31 1.13 -12.38
CA LEU A 547 25.15 2.07 -13.49
C LEU A 547 26.49 2.32 -14.22
N THR A 548 27.59 2.36 -13.47
CA THR A 548 28.95 2.50 -14.00
C THR A 548 29.31 1.38 -14.96
N ASP A 549 28.95 0.14 -14.63
CA ASP A 549 29.26 -1.04 -15.45
C ASP A 549 28.48 -0.98 -16.77
N VAL A 550 27.22 -0.56 -16.72
CA VAL A 550 26.38 -0.40 -17.92
C VAL A 550 26.88 0.73 -18.82
N LEU A 551 27.25 1.87 -18.24
CA LEU A 551 27.81 3.00 -19.00
C LEU A 551 29.20 2.70 -19.57
N GLY A 552 29.94 1.78 -18.96
CA GLY A 552 31.24 1.29 -19.44
C GLY A 552 31.16 0.25 -20.55
N LEU A 553 29.97 -0.21 -20.96
CA LEU A 553 29.82 -1.16 -22.06
C LEU A 553 30.26 -0.51 -23.37
N GLU A 554 31.36 -1.02 -23.94
CA GLU A 554 31.74 -0.65 -25.31
C GLU A 554 30.64 -1.11 -26.28
N MET A 555 29.99 -0.14 -26.92
CA MET A 555 29.11 -0.38 -28.06
C MET A 555 29.97 -1.01 -29.17
N LYS A 556 29.96 -2.34 -29.27
CA LYS A 556 30.45 -3.01 -30.48
C LYS A 556 29.68 -2.42 -31.65
N SER A 557 30.38 -1.72 -32.53
CA SER A 557 29.82 -1.12 -33.74
C SER A 557 28.94 -2.14 -34.45
N CYS A 558 27.63 -1.85 -34.54
CA CYS A 558 26.69 -2.61 -35.36
C CYS A 558 27.10 -2.62 -36.83
#